data_AF-W4IP85-F1
#
_entry.id   AF-W4IP85-F1
#
_cell.length_a   1.000
_cell.length_b   1.000
_cell.length_c   1.000
_cell.angle_alpha   90.00
_cell.angle_beta   90.00
_cell.angle_gamma   90.00
#
_symmetry.space_group_name_H-M   'P 1'
#
loop_
_entity.id
_entity.type
_entity.pdbx_description
1 polymer ?
#
loop_
_entity_poly.entity_id
_entity_poly.type
_entity_poly.pdbx_seq_one_letter_code
_entity_poly.pdbx_strand_id
1 'polypeptide(L)'
;MVDKVEKGCLRCAQNLGGIVAPSSGVLAGIAEGALYAWKPKALEVAITAALNANAVKIAAAANAASAAEIIKLIKLTLLVPNIAGQPFETFFTATPYKNVANITQVVYSEFAQKCITRSSGSLRLLFSDANRHIPICQSVWNQAPAVSRTGEHISDIDFIHRTVQNIFTKAEKPANAAAKIAEAAEIAKIKAAEEKTIEAASTQLYGAIGYSILAILIIVLIMLIIYLILRYRRKKKMKKKLQYIKLLEE
;
A
#
# COMPACT_ATOMS: atom_id res chain seq x y z
N MET A 1 -0.65 -48.92 58.49
CA MET A 1 -0.02 -49.00 57.15
C MET A 1 -0.41 -47.75 56.35
N VAL A 2 0.21 -46.59 56.60
CA VAL A 2 -0.03 -45.34 55.82
C VAL A 2 1.26 -44.48 55.69
N ASP A 3 2.30 -44.68 56.51
CA ASP A 3 3.51 -43.83 56.49
C ASP A 3 4.60 -44.12 55.42
N LYS A 4 4.33 -44.97 54.42
CA LYS A 4 5.36 -45.33 53.42
C LYS A 4 5.08 -44.89 51.98
N VAL A 5 3.93 -44.25 51.74
CA VAL A 5 3.50 -43.86 50.38
C VAL A 5 3.87 -42.40 50.03
N GLU A 6 4.12 -41.54 51.03
CA GLU A 6 4.43 -40.11 50.79
C GLU A 6 5.85 -39.84 50.24
N LYS A 7 6.83 -40.71 50.49
CA LYS A 7 8.21 -40.50 49.98
C LYS A 7 8.41 -40.93 48.51
N GLY A 8 7.47 -41.68 47.93
CA GLY A 8 7.52 -42.09 46.53
C GLY A 8 7.06 -41.01 45.54
N CYS A 9 6.08 -40.20 45.93
CA CYS A 9 5.50 -39.18 45.05
C CYS A 9 6.41 -37.94 44.88
N LEU A 10 7.20 -37.59 45.90
CA LEU A 10 8.18 -36.51 45.83
C LEU A 10 9.39 -36.83 44.93
N ARG A 11 9.68 -38.12 44.67
CA ARG A 11 10.80 -38.52 43.80
C ARG A 11 10.45 -38.59 42.31
N CYS A 12 9.17 -38.74 41.97
CA CYS A 12 8.72 -38.61 40.58
C CYS A 12 8.73 -37.16 40.09
N ALA A 13 8.52 -36.18 41.00
CA ALA A 13 8.67 -34.77 40.67
C ALA A 13 10.13 -34.35 40.48
N GLN A 14 11.10 -35.08 41.06
CA GLN A 14 12.52 -34.73 40.98
C GLN A 14 13.19 -35.27 39.70
N ASN A 15 12.74 -36.41 39.16
CA ASN A 15 13.20 -36.94 37.87
C ASN A 15 12.38 -36.48 36.65
N LEU A 16 11.26 -35.79 36.88
CA LEU A 16 10.62 -34.90 35.89
C LEU A 16 10.94 -33.42 36.14
N GLY A 17 11.72 -33.12 37.20
CA GLY A 17 12.13 -31.79 37.64
C GLY A 17 13.59 -31.45 37.32
N GLY A 18 14.15 -32.11 36.30
CA GLY A 18 15.46 -31.79 35.70
C GLY A 18 15.35 -31.10 34.34
N ILE A 19 14.14 -30.93 33.81
CA ILE A 19 13.87 -29.94 32.78
C ILE A 19 13.41 -28.72 33.57
N VAL A 20 14.31 -27.75 33.69
CA VAL A 20 13.97 -26.33 33.75
C VAL A 20 12.62 -26.19 33.06
N ALA A 21 11.54 -25.92 33.81
CA ALA A 21 10.25 -25.57 33.20
C ALA A 21 10.61 -24.69 32.01
N PRO A 22 10.42 -25.13 30.74
CA PRO A 22 10.95 -24.40 29.61
C PRO A 22 10.36 -23.03 29.82
N SER A 23 11.26 -22.11 30.14
CA SER A 23 10.87 -20.83 30.70
C SER A 23 9.78 -20.34 29.78
N SER A 24 8.68 -19.84 30.35
CA SER A 24 7.63 -19.24 29.53
C SER A 24 8.21 -18.23 28.53
N GLY A 25 9.46 -17.75 28.74
CA GLY A 25 10.29 -17.02 27.78
C GLY A 25 10.96 -17.80 26.62
N VAL A 26 11.31 -19.08 26.72
CA VAL A 26 11.92 -19.84 25.58
C VAL A 26 10.85 -20.39 24.64
N LEU A 27 9.72 -20.86 25.15
CA LEU A 27 8.58 -21.20 24.30
C LEU A 27 7.90 -19.95 23.74
N ALA A 28 7.85 -18.84 24.50
CA ALA A 28 7.47 -17.54 23.93
C ALA A 28 8.45 -17.12 22.84
N GLY A 29 9.77 -17.16 23.06
CA GLY A 29 10.75 -16.73 22.05
C GLY A 29 10.73 -17.55 20.74
N ILE A 30 10.52 -18.87 20.81
CA ILE A 30 10.45 -19.73 19.60
C ILE A 30 9.09 -19.58 18.90
N ALA A 31 7.99 -19.49 19.65
CA ALA A 31 6.67 -19.24 19.08
C ALA A 31 6.56 -17.83 18.49
N GLU A 32 7.11 -16.81 19.18
CA GLU A 32 7.22 -15.44 18.72
C GLU A 32 8.06 -15.37 17.44
N GLY A 33 9.23 -16.00 17.40
CA GLY A 33 10.07 -16.04 16.20
C GLY A 33 9.37 -16.65 14.97
N ALA A 34 8.61 -17.74 15.17
CA ALA A 34 7.79 -18.33 14.12
C ALA A 34 6.60 -17.42 13.73
N LEU A 35 5.93 -16.78 14.69
CA LEU A 35 4.83 -15.84 14.45
C LEU A 35 5.32 -14.60 13.67
N TYR A 36 6.49 -14.07 14.02
CA TYR A 36 7.11 -12.91 13.37
C TYR A 36 7.53 -13.20 11.93
N ALA A 37 7.86 -14.45 11.58
CA ALA A 37 8.15 -14.83 10.19
C ALA A 37 6.88 -15.13 9.37
N TRP A 38 5.81 -15.62 10.02
CA TRP A 38 4.56 -15.98 9.33
C TRP A 38 3.65 -14.76 9.07
N LYS A 39 3.59 -13.80 10.00
CA LYS A 39 2.81 -12.56 9.81
C LYS A 39 3.17 -11.75 8.56
N PRO A 40 4.44 -11.43 8.25
CA PRO A 40 4.78 -10.67 7.05
C PRO A 40 4.47 -11.46 5.78
N LYS A 41 4.68 -12.78 5.80
CA LYS A 41 4.40 -13.64 4.65
C LYS A 41 2.90 -13.75 4.36
N ALA A 42 2.06 -13.83 5.40
CA ALA A 42 0.61 -13.80 5.25
C ALA A 42 0.12 -12.45 4.69
N LEU A 43 0.70 -11.34 5.18
CA LEU A 43 0.39 -9.99 4.68
C LEU A 43 0.77 -9.83 3.20
N GLU A 44 1.94 -10.32 2.79
CA GLU A 44 2.40 -10.29 1.40
C GLU A 44 1.46 -11.09 0.47
N VAL A 45 1.02 -12.28 0.90
CA VAL A 45 0.05 -13.08 0.15
C VAL A 45 -1.30 -12.37 0.04
N ALA A 46 -1.76 -11.72 1.12
CA ALA A 46 -3.01 -10.96 1.10
C ALA A 46 -2.93 -9.74 0.17
N ILE A 47 -1.81 -9.00 0.21
CA ILE A 47 -1.56 -7.86 -0.66
C ILE A 47 -1.53 -8.30 -2.12
N THR A 48 -0.78 -9.35 -2.46
CA THR A 48 -0.68 -9.84 -3.84
C THR A 48 -2.03 -10.32 -4.38
N ALA A 49 -2.81 -11.05 -3.59
CA ALA A 49 -4.17 -11.45 -3.98
C ALA A 49 -5.10 -10.25 -4.20
N ALA A 50 -5.03 -9.23 -3.35
CA ALA A 50 -5.84 -8.03 -3.47
C ALA A 50 -5.43 -7.14 -4.66
N LEU A 51 -4.14 -7.03 -4.95
CA LEU A 51 -3.64 -6.34 -6.14
C LEU A 51 -4.11 -7.06 -7.42
N ASN A 52 -4.05 -8.39 -7.44
CA ASN A 52 -4.57 -9.18 -8.56
C ASN A 52 -6.08 -9.00 -8.76
N ALA A 53 -6.87 -8.99 -7.67
CA ALA A 53 -8.30 -8.76 -7.72
C ALA A 53 -8.66 -7.32 -8.19
N ASN A 54 -7.82 -6.34 -7.87
CA ASN A 54 -8.00 -4.94 -8.27
C ASN A 54 -7.21 -4.54 -9.52
N ALA A 55 -6.58 -5.48 -10.22
CA ALA A 55 -5.74 -5.22 -11.39
C ALA A 55 -6.48 -4.42 -12.47
N VAL A 56 -7.78 -4.69 -12.67
CA VAL A 56 -8.62 -3.95 -13.61
C VAL A 56 -8.77 -2.47 -13.21
N LYS A 57 -8.94 -2.19 -11.92
CA LYS A 57 -9.07 -0.81 -11.42
C LYS A 57 -7.74 -0.06 -11.48
N ILE A 58 -6.65 -0.74 -11.14
CA ILE A 58 -5.28 -0.18 -11.23
C ILE A 58 -4.97 0.14 -12.70
N ALA A 59 -5.27 -0.78 -13.62
CA ALA A 59 -5.12 -0.55 -15.05
C ALA A 59 -6.04 0.59 -15.55
N ALA A 60 -7.27 0.69 -15.05
CA ALA A 60 -8.18 1.78 -15.41
C ALA A 60 -7.62 3.15 -14.97
N ALA A 61 -7.04 3.27 -13.77
CA ALA A 61 -6.39 4.48 -13.30
C ALA A 61 -5.17 4.86 -14.16
N ALA A 62 -4.35 3.87 -14.52
CA ALA A 62 -3.21 4.05 -15.41
C ALA A 62 -3.64 4.53 -16.81
N ASN A 63 -4.70 3.92 -17.37
CA ASN A 63 -5.25 4.27 -18.67
C ASN A 63 -5.91 5.66 -18.67
N ALA A 64 -6.55 6.06 -17.58
CA ALA A 64 -7.12 7.39 -17.46
C ALA A 64 -6.03 8.47 -17.42
N ALA A 65 -4.96 8.23 -16.66
CA ALA A 65 -3.81 9.15 -16.58
C ALA A 65 -3.04 9.23 -17.90
N SER A 66 -2.84 8.09 -18.59
CA SER A 66 -2.19 8.08 -19.90
C SER A 66 -3.01 8.84 -20.94
N ALA A 67 -4.33 8.63 -20.98
CA ALA A 67 -5.21 9.34 -21.91
C ALA A 67 -5.17 10.86 -21.68
N ALA A 68 -5.23 11.31 -20.43
CA ALA A 68 -5.15 12.73 -20.09
C ALA A 68 -3.83 13.37 -20.54
N GLU A 69 -2.69 12.70 -20.31
CA GLU A 69 -1.40 13.24 -20.72
C GLU A 69 -1.20 13.18 -22.25
N ILE A 70 -1.67 12.12 -22.92
CA ILE A 70 -1.62 12.03 -24.40
C ILE A 70 -2.39 13.19 -25.02
N ILE A 71 -3.61 13.48 -24.54
CA ILE A 71 -4.41 14.59 -25.04
C ILE A 71 -3.66 15.92 -24.85
N LYS A 72 -3.09 16.13 -23.67
CA LYS A 72 -2.33 17.34 -23.36
C LYS A 72 -1.07 17.47 -24.22
N LEU A 73 -0.30 16.40 -24.36
CA LEU A 73 0.92 16.38 -25.16
C LEU A 73 0.61 16.58 -26.64
N ILE A 74 -0.45 15.99 -27.19
CA ILE A 74 -0.79 16.20 -28.59
C ILE A 74 -1.20 17.65 -28.84
N LYS A 75 -2.02 18.24 -27.97
CA LYS A 75 -2.39 19.67 -28.09
C LYS A 75 -1.16 20.59 -28.06
N LEU A 76 -0.22 20.34 -27.15
CA LEU A 76 0.99 21.16 -27.01
C LEU A 76 2.02 20.91 -28.12
N THR A 77 2.19 19.65 -28.53
CA THR A 77 3.29 19.25 -29.41
C THR A 77 2.91 19.32 -30.89
N LEU A 78 1.62 19.17 -31.23
CA LEU A 78 1.13 19.27 -32.61
C LEU A 78 0.38 20.58 -32.88
N LEU A 79 0.13 21.40 -31.85
CA LEU A 79 -0.65 22.65 -31.94
C LEU A 79 -1.96 22.49 -32.74
N VAL A 80 -2.61 21.33 -32.61
CA VAL A 80 -3.88 21.03 -33.27
C VAL A 80 -5.01 21.21 -32.25
N PRO A 81 -5.75 22.34 -32.29
CA PRO A 81 -6.89 22.52 -31.41
C PRO A 81 -8.07 21.62 -31.83
N ASN A 82 -8.25 21.38 -33.13
CA ASN A 82 -9.38 20.66 -33.71
C ASN A 82 -8.94 19.73 -34.84
N ILE A 83 -9.51 18.53 -34.88
CA ILE A 83 -9.32 17.54 -35.95
C ILE A 83 -10.69 17.26 -36.56
N ALA A 84 -10.77 17.30 -37.90
CA ALA A 84 -12.00 17.02 -38.65
C ALA A 84 -13.23 17.83 -38.17
N GLY A 85 -13.02 19.06 -37.70
CA GLY A 85 -14.10 19.93 -37.20
C GLY A 85 -14.57 19.62 -35.78
N GLN A 86 -14.01 18.62 -35.09
CA GLN A 86 -14.31 18.30 -33.70
C GLN A 86 -13.14 18.64 -32.77
N PRO A 87 -13.41 18.96 -31.49
CA PRO A 87 -12.37 19.04 -30.48
C PRO A 87 -11.64 17.71 -30.43
N PHE A 88 -10.31 17.77 -30.33
CA PHE A 88 -9.47 16.58 -30.25
C PHE A 88 -9.93 15.60 -29.14
N GLU A 89 -10.51 16.12 -28.05
CA GLU A 89 -11.07 15.35 -26.93
C GLU A 89 -12.22 14.40 -27.31
N THR A 90 -13.07 14.78 -28.26
CA THR A 90 -14.26 14.00 -28.65
C THR A 90 -13.90 12.75 -29.46
N PHE A 91 -12.69 12.70 -30.02
CA PHE A 91 -12.19 11.56 -30.77
C PHE A 91 -11.68 10.42 -29.84
N PHE A 92 -11.15 10.76 -28.67
CA PHE A 92 -10.64 9.80 -27.69
C PHE A 92 -11.72 9.19 -26.81
N THR A 93 -12.92 9.78 -26.75
CA THR A 93 -14.08 9.16 -26.09
C THR A 93 -14.69 8.02 -26.92
N ALA A 94 -14.51 8.05 -28.25
CA ALA A 94 -15.08 7.06 -29.17
C ALA A 94 -14.11 5.94 -29.57
N THR A 95 -12.79 6.16 -29.49
CA THR A 95 -11.79 5.17 -29.91
C THR A 95 -10.90 4.73 -28.75
N PRO A 96 -10.57 3.44 -28.64
CA PRO A 96 -9.70 2.97 -27.57
C PRO A 96 -8.29 3.54 -27.76
N TYR A 97 -7.85 4.31 -26.76
CA TYR A 97 -6.56 4.97 -26.53
C TYR A 97 -5.29 4.13 -26.80
N LYS A 98 -5.39 2.85 -27.19
CA LYS A 98 -4.26 1.96 -27.47
C LYS A 98 -3.82 1.95 -28.94
N ASN A 99 -4.59 2.52 -29.86
CA ASN A 99 -4.24 2.47 -31.28
C ASN A 99 -3.50 3.72 -31.73
N VAL A 100 -2.19 3.71 -31.50
CA VAL A 100 -1.22 4.63 -32.12
C VAL A 100 -1.54 4.81 -33.60
N ALA A 101 -1.76 3.71 -34.33
CA ALA A 101 -2.07 3.71 -35.76
C ALA A 101 -3.28 4.59 -36.15
N ASN A 102 -4.38 4.55 -35.39
CA ASN A 102 -5.57 5.36 -35.70
C ASN A 102 -5.29 6.85 -35.51
N ILE A 103 -4.66 7.21 -34.39
CA ILE A 103 -4.31 8.61 -34.09
C ILE A 103 -3.35 9.12 -35.15
N THR A 104 -2.36 8.31 -35.47
CA THR A 104 -1.35 8.62 -36.47
C THR A 104 -1.96 8.81 -37.87
N GLN A 105 -2.90 7.96 -38.29
CA GLN A 105 -3.59 8.11 -39.58
C GLN A 105 -4.41 9.40 -39.63
N VAL A 106 -5.10 9.73 -38.54
CA VAL A 106 -5.91 10.95 -38.43
C VAL A 106 -5.04 12.21 -38.45
N VAL A 107 -3.97 12.24 -37.66
CA VAL A 107 -2.99 13.35 -37.67
C VAL A 107 -2.31 13.47 -39.03
N TYR A 108 -1.96 12.35 -39.67
CA TYR A 108 -1.38 12.34 -41.01
C TYR A 108 -2.35 12.91 -42.06
N SER A 109 -3.64 12.58 -41.99
CA SER A 109 -4.62 13.10 -42.94
C SER A 109 -4.77 14.63 -42.86
N GLU A 110 -4.78 15.20 -41.66
CA GLU A 110 -4.81 16.65 -41.43
C GLU A 110 -3.50 17.32 -41.88
N PHE A 111 -2.36 16.71 -41.55
CA PHE A 111 -1.05 17.17 -42.00
C PHE A 111 -0.94 17.15 -43.53
N ALA A 112 -1.38 16.08 -44.18
CA ALA A 112 -1.35 15.96 -45.63
C ALA A 112 -2.23 17.01 -46.32
N GLN A 113 -3.40 17.33 -45.76
CA GLN A 113 -4.28 18.35 -46.34
C GLN A 113 -3.75 19.77 -46.14
N LYS A 114 -3.21 20.09 -44.97
CA LYS A 114 -2.80 21.46 -44.61
C LYS A 114 -1.36 21.77 -45.00
N CYS A 115 -0.45 20.80 -44.91
CA CYS A 115 0.99 21.02 -45.09
C CYS A 115 1.49 20.64 -46.48
N ILE A 116 0.87 19.65 -47.14
CA ILE A 116 1.29 19.24 -48.48
C ILE A 116 0.48 20.06 -49.50
N THR A 117 1.11 21.09 -50.05
CA THR A 117 0.56 21.78 -51.22
C THR A 117 0.57 20.82 -52.40
N ARG A 118 -0.61 20.41 -52.87
CA ARG A 118 -0.79 19.59 -54.07
C ARG A 118 -0.45 20.46 -55.29
N SER A 119 0.84 20.57 -55.62
CA SER A 119 1.31 21.33 -56.78
C SER A 119 0.71 20.72 -58.03
N SER A 120 -0.31 21.37 -58.57
CA SER A 120 -0.85 21.11 -59.90
C SER A 120 0.08 21.77 -60.91
N GLY A 121 1.14 21.08 -61.30
CA GLY A 121 1.98 21.46 -62.43
C GLY A 121 3.45 21.72 -62.09
N SER A 122 4.29 20.81 -62.57
CA SER A 122 5.68 21.02 -63.03
C SER A 122 6.76 21.62 -62.12
N LEU A 123 6.57 21.79 -60.81
CA LEU A 123 7.72 22.06 -59.92
C LEU A 123 7.71 21.15 -58.69
N ARG A 124 8.54 20.09 -58.73
CA ARG A 124 8.90 19.30 -57.55
C ARG A 124 9.86 20.13 -56.72
N LEU A 125 9.33 21.01 -55.86
CA LEU A 125 10.12 21.56 -54.77
C LEU A 125 10.34 20.42 -53.78
N LEU A 126 11.60 20.00 -53.64
CA LEU A 126 12.08 19.22 -52.50
C LEU A 126 11.71 20.03 -51.24
N PHE A 127 10.67 19.59 -50.53
CA PHE A 127 10.17 20.14 -49.27
C PHE A 127 9.52 21.53 -49.38
N SER A 128 8.18 21.55 -49.33
CA SER A 128 7.38 22.78 -49.43
C SER A 128 7.52 23.64 -48.17
N ASP A 129 8.41 24.63 -48.20
CA ASP A 129 8.51 25.69 -47.20
C ASP A 129 7.29 26.64 -47.18
N ALA A 130 6.37 26.51 -48.14
CA ALA A 130 5.24 27.42 -48.34
C ALA A 130 4.23 27.45 -47.18
N ASN A 131 4.07 26.34 -46.46
CA ASN A 131 3.06 26.19 -45.40
C ASN A 131 3.64 26.14 -43.97
N ARG A 132 4.91 26.53 -43.76
CA ARG A 132 5.53 26.60 -42.42
C ARG A 132 4.85 27.57 -41.46
N HIS A 133 4.07 28.52 -41.97
CA HIS A 133 3.29 29.45 -41.16
C HIS A 133 2.07 28.78 -40.49
N ILE A 134 1.67 27.59 -40.94
CA ILE A 134 0.56 26.85 -40.33
C ILE A 134 1.07 26.13 -39.08
N PRO A 135 0.43 26.32 -37.91
CA PRO A 135 0.91 25.77 -36.63
C PRO A 135 1.18 24.25 -36.65
N ILE A 136 0.29 23.46 -37.27
CA ILE A 136 0.47 22.01 -37.37
C ILE A 136 1.73 21.64 -38.17
N CYS A 137 2.02 22.35 -39.27
CA CYS A 137 3.19 22.07 -40.09
C CYS A 137 4.48 22.43 -39.36
N GLN A 138 4.51 23.61 -38.73
CA GLN A 138 5.65 24.04 -37.91
C GLN A 138 5.93 23.08 -36.76
N SER A 139 4.88 22.63 -36.08
CA SER A 139 4.99 21.76 -34.92
C SER A 139 5.55 20.37 -35.25
N VAL A 140 5.13 19.78 -36.39
CA VAL A 140 5.66 18.51 -36.89
C VAL A 140 7.13 18.68 -37.26
N TRP A 141 7.48 19.75 -37.98
CA TRP A 141 8.88 20.04 -38.33
C TRP A 141 9.79 20.26 -37.11
N ASN A 142 9.30 20.92 -36.05
CA ASN A 142 10.05 21.11 -34.81
C ASN A 142 10.41 19.79 -34.10
N GLN A 143 9.74 18.68 -34.45
CA GLN A 143 10.08 17.36 -33.93
C GLN A 143 11.15 16.63 -34.73
N ALA A 144 11.58 17.15 -35.88
CA ALA A 144 12.62 16.53 -36.70
C ALA A 144 13.88 16.13 -35.93
N PRO A 145 14.46 16.95 -35.03
CA PRO A 145 15.63 16.52 -34.25
C PRO A 145 15.35 15.37 -33.27
N ALA A 146 14.08 15.13 -32.90
CA ALA A 146 13.70 14.06 -31.98
C ALA A 146 13.32 12.74 -32.68
N VAL A 147 13.00 12.76 -33.97
CA VAL A 147 12.50 11.57 -34.71
C VAL A 147 13.31 11.18 -35.94
N SER A 148 14.16 12.08 -36.43
CA SER A 148 15.01 11.88 -37.60
C SER A 148 16.49 11.86 -37.23
N ARG A 149 17.26 11.02 -37.93
CA ARG A 149 18.72 10.95 -37.82
C ARG A 149 19.35 11.59 -39.06
N THR A 150 20.52 12.20 -38.88
CA THR A 150 21.27 12.81 -39.99
C THR A 150 21.53 11.77 -41.09
N GLY A 151 21.02 12.02 -42.30
CA GLY A 151 21.17 11.11 -43.46
C GLY A 151 20.08 10.04 -43.62
N GLU A 152 19.08 9.97 -42.72
CA GLU A 152 17.95 9.03 -42.82
C GLU A 152 16.83 9.63 -43.69
N HIS A 153 16.46 8.96 -44.79
CA HIS A 153 15.26 9.28 -45.56
C HIS A 153 14.03 8.65 -44.88
N ILE A 154 13.20 9.46 -44.24
CA ILE A 154 11.97 9.04 -43.57
C ILE A 154 10.78 9.57 -44.36
N SER A 155 9.76 8.74 -44.56
CA SER A 155 8.49 9.17 -45.18
C SER A 155 7.71 10.09 -44.24
N ASP A 156 6.89 10.99 -44.78
CA ASP A 156 6.06 11.90 -43.96
C ASP A 156 5.14 11.12 -43.00
N ILE A 157 4.68 9.95 -43.45
CA ILE A 157 3.86 9.06 -42.64
C ILE A 157 4.69 8.50 -41.47
N ASP A 158 5.84 7.88 -41.73
CA ASP A 158 6.71 7.32 -40.67
C ASP A 158 7.20 8.38 -39.68
N PHE A 159 7.42 9.60 -40.14
CA PHE A 159 7.78 10.72 -39.28
C PHE A 159 6.70 10.97 -38.23
N ILE A 160 5.44 11.08 -38.66
CA ILE A 160 4.30 11.26 -37.75
C ILE A 160 4.09 10.02 -36.88
N HIS A 161 4.35 8.83 -37.41
CA HIS A 161 4.28 7.58 -36.64
C HIS A 161 5.24 7.63 -35.44
N ARG A 162 6.52 7.98 -35.67
CA ARG A 162 7.54 8.12 -34.63
C ARG A 162 7.21 9.23 -33.63
N THR A 163 6.70 10.36 -34.12
CA THR A 163 6.24 11.46 -33.26
C THR A 163 5.12 11.01 -32.31
N VAL A 164 4.09 10.33 -32.81
CA VAL A 164 3.00 9.84 -31.97
C VAL A 164 3.53 8.78 -31.00
N GLN A 165 4.39 7.86 -31.44
CA GLN A 165 5.03 6.89 -30.55
C GLN A 165 5.79 7.56 -29.40
N ASN A 166 6.57 8.62 -29.66
CA ASN A 166 7.28 9.38 -28.63
C ASN A 166 6.33 10.07 -27.63
N ILE A 167 5.14 10.45 -28.05
CA ILE A 167 4.11 10.99 -27.14
C ILE A 167 3.56 9.89 -26.24
N PHE A 168 3.30 8.71 -26.81
CA PHE A 168 2.84 7.54 -26.06
C PHE A 168 3.86 7.06 -25.03
N THR A 169 5.15 7.03 -25.37
CA THR A 169 6.21 6.67 -24.41
C THR A 169 6.35 7.70 -23.29
N LYS A 170 6.17 9.00 -23.59
CA LYS A 170 6.11 10.04 -22.55
C LYS A 170 4.92 9.88 -21.61
N ALA A 171 3.77 9.46 -22.13
CA ALA A 171 2.57 9.21 -21.35
C ALA A 171 2.64 7.94 -20.47
N GLU A 172 3.62 7.06 -20.70
CA GLU A 172 3.85 5.89 -19.86
C GLU A 172 4.28 6.27 -18.43
N LYS A 173 5.04 7.38 -18.28
CA LYS A 173 5.46 7.88 -16.96
C LYS A 173 4.28 8.22 -16.04
N PRO A 174 3.33 9.09 -16.43
CA PRO A 174 2.15 9.36 -15.59
C PRO A 174 1.23 8.16 -15.46
N ALA A 175 1.16 7.27 -16.47
CA ALA A 175 0.41 6.02 -16.36
C ALA A 175 0.94 5.13 -15.24
N ASN A 176 2.27 4.91 -15.21
CA ASN A 176 2.95 4.12 -14.19
C ASN A 176 2.88 4.78 -12.81
N ALA A 177 2.94 6.11 -12.74
CA ALA A 177 2.74 6.84 -11.49
C ALA A 177 1.31 6.65 -10.94
N ALA A 178 0.29 6.78 -11.79
CA ALA A 178 -1.10 6.57 -11.40
C ALA A 178 -1.37 5.11 -10.99
N ALA A 179 -0.78 4.13 -11.68
CA ALA A 179 -0.83 2.73 -11.28
C ALA A 179 -0.26 2.52 -9.88
N LYS A 180 0.95 3.05 -9.60
CA LYS A 180 1.59 2.96 -8.28
C LYS A 180 0.78 3.64 -7.18
N ILE A 181 0.13 4.77 -7.47
CA ILE A 181 -0.76 5.45 -6.52
C ILE A 181 -1.98 4.57 -6.22
N ALA A 182 -2.58 3.95 -7.23
CA ALA A 182 -3.71 3.04 -7.05
C ALA A 182 -3.32 1.79 -6.25
N GLU A 183 -2.16 1.19 -6.55
CA GLU A 183 -1.59 0.08 -5.77
C GLU A 183 -1.37 0.46 -4.31
N ALA A 184 -0.74 1.60 -4.05
CA ALA A 184 -0.50 2.09 -2.70
C ALA A 184 -1.81 2.35 -1.94
N ALA A 185 -2.84 2.86 -2.61
CA ALA A 185 -4.15 3.08 -2.02
C ALA A 185 -4.85 1.77 -1.62
N GLU A 186 -4.77 0.73 -2.46
CA GLU A 186 -5.32 -0.59 -2.12
C GLU A 186 -4.54 -1.25 -0.98
N ILE A 187 -3.20 -1.17 -0.99
CA ILE A 187 -2.36 -1.65 0.11
C ILE A 187 -2.71 -0.95 1.43
N ALA A 188 -2.91 0.36 1.40
CA ALA A 188 -3.30 1.13 2.59
C ALA A 188 -4.65 0.68 3.17
N LYS A 189 -5.63 0.35 2.31
CA LYS A 189 -6.93 -0.19 2.77
C LYS A 189 -6.79 -1.52 3.48
N ILE A 190 -5.93 -2.41 2.96
CA ILE A 190 -5.68 -3.72 3.57
C ILE A 190 -5.03 -3.54 4.94
N LYS A 191 -3.98 -2.73 5.03
CA LYS A 191 -3.31 -2.44 6.30
C LYS A 191 -4.25 -1.82 7.34
N ALA A 192 -5.08 -0.86 6.93
CA ALA A 192 -6.05 -0.23 7.81
C ALA A 192 -7.14 -1.23 8.28
N ALA A 193 -7.53 -2.18 7.43
CA ALA A 193 -8.45 -3.25 7.83
C ALA A 193 -7.80 -4.19 8.87
N GLU A 194 -6.54 -4.59 8.64
CA GLU A 194 -5.82 -5.42 9.60
C GLU A 194 -5.57 -4.73 10.94
N GLU A 195 -5.14 -3.47 10.94
CA GLU A 195 -4.96 -2.68 12.17
C GLU A 195 -6.25 -2.63 12.99
N LYS A 196 -7.40 -2.40 12.35
CA LYS A 196 -8.71 -2.44 13.03
C LYS A 196 -9.03 -3.80 13.65
N THR A 197 -8.71 -4.90 12.94
CA THR A 197 -8.93 -6.25 13.50
C THR A 197 -8.00 -6.52 14.68
N ILE A 198 -6.76 -6.03 14.64
CA ILE A 198 -5.78 -6.16 15.73
C ILE A 198 -6.23 -5.33 16.93
N GLU A 199 -6.71 -4.10 16.72
CA GLU A 199 -7.24 -3.23 17.77
C GLU A 199 -8.50 -3.83 18.43
N ALA A 200 -9.40 -4.41 17.63
CA ALA A 200 -10.58 -5.10 18.15
C ALA A 200 -10.21 -6.34 18.99
N ALA A 201 -9.23 -7.13 18.55
CA ALA A 201 -8.77 -8.28 19.31
C ALA A 201 -7.99 -7.87 20.58
N SER A 202 -7.17 -6.82 20.50
CA SER A 202 -6.37 -6.36 21.65
C SER A 202 -7.26 -5.78 22.75
N THR A 203 -8.27 -4.99 22.41
CA THR A 203 -9.23 -4.46 23.39
C THR A 203 -9.96 -5.56 24.16
N GLN A 204 -10.33 -6.67 23.50
CA GLN A 204 -10.90 -7.85 24.16
C GLN A 204 -9.94 -8.49 25.17
N LEU A 205 -8.66 -8.65 24.79
CA LEU A 205 -7.62 -9.19 25.68
C LEU A 205 -7.32 -8.26 26.86
N TYR A 206 -7.26 -6.95 26.64
CA TYR A 206 -7.08 -5.96 27.70
C TYR A 206 -8.23 -6.01 28.72
N GLY A 207 -9.47 -6.21 28.27
CA GLY A 207 -10.61 -6.43 29.16
C GLY A 207 -10.38 -7.65 30.06
N ALA A 208 -10.04 -8.80 29.48
CA ALA A 208 -9.80 -10.04 30.22
C ALA A 208 -8.63 -9.90 31.23
N ILE A 209 -7.52 -9.29 30.81
CA ILE A 209 -6.36 -9.03 31.67
C ILE A 209 -6.73 -8.05 32.80
N GLY A 210 -7.50 -6.99 32.49
CA GLY A 210 -7.96 -6.00 33.46
C GLY A 210 -8.81 -6.62 34.57
N TYR A 211 -9.76 -7.49 34.23
CA TYR A 211 -10.56 -8.22 35.22
C TYR A 211 -9.72 -9.16 36.10
N SER A 212 -8.74 -9.85 35.52
CA SER A 212 -7.82 -10.70 36.27
C SER A 212 -7.01 -9.91 37.30
N ILE A 213 -6.46 -8.75 36.93
CA ILE A 213 -5.71 -7.87 37.83
C ILE A 213 -6.62 -7.31 38.92
N LEU A 214 -7.83 -6.85 38.57
CA LEU A 214 -8.81 -6.34 39.53
C LEU A 214 -9.16 -7.40 40.59
N ALA A 215 -9.37 -8.65 40.16
CA ALA A 215 -9.66 -9.76 41.07
C ALA A 215 -8.51 -10.02 42.05
N ILE A 216 -7.26 -10.00 41.59
CA ILE A 216 -6.07 -10.15 42.44
C ILE A 216 -6.00 -9.02 43.48
N LEU A 217 -6.25 -7.77 43.09
CA LEU A 217 -6.23 -6.62 44.00
C LEU A 217 -7.30 -6.73 45.10
N ILE A 218 -8.51 -7.20 44.77
CA ILE A 218 -9.59 -7.41 45.75
C ILE A 218 -9.19 -8.48 46.77
N ILE A 219 -8.62 -9.61 46.32
CA ILE A 219 -8.15 -10.69 47.22
C ILE A 219 -7.07 -10.16 48.16
N VAL A 220 -6.09 -9.41 47.65
CA VAL A 220 -5.01 -8.81 48.47
C VAL A 220 -5.57 -7.80 49.49
N LEU A 221 -6.54 -6.97 49.11
CA LEU A 221 -7.20 -6.03 50.02
C LEU A 221 -7.93 -6.75 51.16
N ILE A 222 -8.68 -7.81 50.86
CA ILE A 222 -9.37 -8.62 51.88
C ILE A 222 -8.35 -9.24 52.85
N MET A 223 -7.26 -9.81 52.33
CA MET A 223 -6.17 -10.35 53.16
C MET A 223 -5.57 -9.28 54.07
N LEU A 224 -5.35 -8.06 53.58
CA LEU A 224 -4.83 -6.93 54.35
C LEU A 224 -5.80 -6.51 55.48
N ILE A 225 -7.10 -6.40 55.19
CA ILE A 225 -8.11 -6.03 56.19
C ILE A 225 -8.19 -7.09 57.29
N ILE A 226 -8.29 -8.38 56.94
CA ILE A 226 -8.31 -9.48 57.91
C ILE A 226 -7.03 -9.49 58.73
N TYR A 227 -5.88 -9.31 58.08
CA TYR A 227 -4.58 -9.23 58.75
C TYR A 227 -4.52 -8.10 59.77
N LEU A 228 -5.00 -6.90 59.42
CA LEU A 228 -5.04 -5.75 60.31
C LEU A 228 -5.97 -5.99 61.50
N ILE A 229 -7.16 -6.59 61.29
CA ILE A 229 -8.08 -6.95 62.37
C ILE A 229 -7.42 -7.96 63.33
N LEU A 230 -6.81 -9.02 62.81
CA LEU A 230 -6.13 -10.03 63.62
C LEU A 230 -4.94 -9.43 64.40
N ARG A 231 -4.15 -8.56 63.76
CA ARG A 231 -3.02 -7.86 64.39
C ARG A 231 -3.51 -6.94 65.51
N TYR A 232 -4.61 -6.22 65.27
CA TYR A 232 -5.22 -5.34 66.27
C TYR A 232 -5.73 -6.15 67.48
N ARG A 233 -6.44 -7.27 67.25
CA ARG A 233 -6.93 -8.16 68.32
C ARG A 233 -5.78 -8.74 69.15
N ARG A 234 -4.68 -9.18 68.53
CA ARG A 234 -3.49 -9.68 69.25
C ARG A 234 -2.89 -8.59 70.13
N LYS A 235 -2.69 -7.37 69.63
CA LYS A 235 -2.17 -6.26 70.45
C LYS A 235 -3.09 -5.91 71.62
N LYS A 236 -4.41 -5.90 71.42
CA LYS A 236 -5.38 -5.64 72.50
C LYS A 236 -5.35 -6.72 73.59
N LYS A 237 -5.22 -8.00 73.22
CA LYS A 237 -5.04 -9.10 74.18
C LYS A 237 -3.77 -8.92 75.03
N MET A 238 -2.64 -8.54 74.41
CA MET A 238 -1.38 -8.34 75.15
C MET A 238 -1.46 -7.17 76.13
N LYS A 239 -2.10 -6.06 75.76
CA LYS A 239 -2.30 -4.91 76.66
C LYS A 239 -3.14 -5.27 77.89
N LYS A 240 -4.21 -6.06 77.71
CA LYS A 240 -5.03 -6.54 78.84
C LYS A 240 -4.21 -7.43 79.79
N LYS A 241 -3.40 -8.34 79.26
CA LYS A 241 -2.55 -9.23 80.08
C LYS A 241 -1.57 -8.44 80.96
N LEU A 242 -0.96 -7.38 80.44
CA LEU A 242 -0.05 -6.52 81.21
C LEU A 242 -0.74 -5.81 82.38
N GLN A 243 -2.01 -5.42 82.23
CA GLN A 243 -2.77 -4.81 83.32
C GLN A 243 -3.10 -5.81 84.44
N TYR A 244 -3.44 -7.05 84.09
CA TYR A 244 -3.70 -8.10 85.09
C TYR A 244 -2.44 -8.51 85.87
N ILE A 245 -1.26 -8.54 85.24
CA ILE A 245 0.00 -8.84 85.93
C ILE A 245 0.29 -7.76 86.98
N LYS A 246 0.11 -6.48 86.64
CA LYS A 246 0.35 -5.38 87.58
C LYS A 246 -0.56 -5.39 88.80
N LEU A 247 -1.83 -5.79 88.65
CA LEU A 247 -2.80 -5.87 89.75
C LEU A 247 -2.54 -7.03 90.73
N LEU A 248 -1.72 -8.01 90.36
CA LEU A 248 -1.37 -9.15 91.21
C LEU A 248 -0.07 -8.94 92.00
N GLU A 249 0.66 -7.87 91.69
CA GLU A 249 1.96 -7.55 92.27
C GLU A 249 1.87 -6.47 93.38
N GLU A 250 0.70 -5.82 93.51
CA GLU A 250 0.25 -5.06 94.69
C GLU A 250 -0.49 -5.96 95.67
#